data_AF-A0AAV9JC88-F1
#
_entry.id   AF-A0AAV9JC88-F1
#
_cell.length_a   1.000
_cell.length_b   1.000
_cell.length_c   1.000
_cell.angle_alpha   90.00
_cell.angle_beta   90.00
_cell.angle_gamma   90.00
#
_symmetry.space_group_name_H-M   'P 1'
#
loop_
_entity.id
_entity.type
_entity.pdbx_description
1 polymer ?
#
loop_
_entity_poly.entity_id
_entity_poly.type
_entity_poly.pdbx_seq_one_letter_code
_entity_poly.pdbx_strand_id
1 'polypeptide(L)'
;MADVAQAMGVRYVDGNAGFVKHLIYDDTGKCTGVRCADGAETFADIVLVAAGAATAGLMDMTGQLVAKGHTVGHIQLTPSEVEKTGGRTPTERLHQFAPKLADRAWFEIRIGWDADAPEFHFLISPHPKHAGLQLAAGGSARGFKFMPVIESYIADMLESKLDPVTARKWIWRLGAEEAPNPHLMPLLDLNTLPEVAKVES
;
A
#
# COMPACT_ATOMS: atom_id res chain seq x y z
N MET A 1 15.70 1.76 7.34
CA MET A 1 15.78 1.16 5.98
C MET A 1 16.14 2.20 4.94
N ALA A 2 15.36 3.28 4.79
CA ALA A 2 15.67 4.37 3.85
C ALA A 2 17.09 4.95 4.05
N ASP A 3 17.46 5.30 5.29
CA ASP A 3 18.80 5.85 5.59
C ASP A 3 19.94 4.89 5.22
N VAL A 4 19.72 3.60 5.42
CA VAL A 4 20.70 2.55 5.06
C VAL A 4 20.84 2.46 3.55
N ALA A 5 19.73 2.45 2.80
CA ALA A 5 19.74 2.44 1.35
C ALA A 5 20.43 3.70 0.78
N GLN A 6 20.16 4.87 1.35
CA GLN A 6 20.83 6.12 0.98
C GLN A 6 22.34 6.07 1.23
N ALA A 7 22.77 5.54 2.38
CA ALA A 7 24.18 5.34 2.70
C ALA A 7 24.88 4.38 1.72
N MET A 8 24.12 3.47 1.09
CA MET A 8 24.59 2.58 0.02
C MET A 8 24.56 3.22 -1.39
N GLY A 9 24.18 4.49 -1.49
CA GLY A 9 24.20 5.24 -2.76
C GLY A 9 22.85 5.31 -3.49
N VAL A 10 21.75 4.85 -2.88
CA VAL A 10 20.42 5.00 -3.49
C VAL A 10 20.04 6.48 -3.51
N ARG A 11 19.72 6.99 -4.71
CA ARG A 11 19.20 8.34 -4.90
C ARG A 11 17.72 8.37 -4.51
N TYR A 12 17.38 9.24 -3.55
CA TYR A 12 16.01 9.55 -3.20
C TYR A 12 15.59 10.91 -3.77
N VAL A 13 14.34 10.99 -4.24
CA VAL A 13 13.70 12.22 -4.72
C VAL A 13 12.31 12.27 -4.11
N ASP A 14 11.96 13.39 -3.49
CA ASP A 14 10.70 13.60 -2.76
C ASP A 14 10.00 14.91 -3.20
N GLY A 15 8.90 15.25 -2.54
CA GLY A 15 8.07 16.40 -2.90
C GLY A 15 7.51 16.29 -4.32
N ASN A 16 7.32 17.43 -4.99
CA ASN A 16 6.79 17.44 -6.37
C ASN A 16 7.73 16.78 -7.38
N ALA A 17 9.04 16.80 -7.12
CA ALA A 17 10.06 16.14 -7.95
C ALA A 17 10.04 14.61 -7.81
N GLY A 18 9.53 14.08 -6.68
CA GLY A 18 9.33 12.65 -6.44
C GLY A 18 7.90 12.17 -6.67
N PHE A 19 6.94 13.09 -6.85
CA PHE A 19 5.54 12.73 -7.01
C PHE A 19 5.21 12.38 -8.47
N VAL A 20 5.38 11.11 -8.81
CA VAL A 20 5.09 10.59 -10.16
C VAL A 20 3.63 10.80 -10.54
N LYS A 21 3.40 11.33 -11.75
CA LYS A 21 2.07 11.53 -12.36
C LYS A 21 1.86 10.69 -13.60
N HIS A 22 2.93 10.38 -14.35
CA HIS A 22 2.82 9.63 -15.59
C HIS A 22 3.96 8.62 -15.73
N LEU A 23 3.65 7.47 -16.31
CA LEU A 23 4.63 6.54 -16.86
C LEU A 23 4.98 7.00 -18.28
N ILE A 24 6.26 6.86 -18.65
CA ILE A 24 6.76 7.21 -19.98
C ILE A 24 6.96 5.91 -20.77
N TYR A 25 6.46 5.89 -22.00
CA TYR A 25 6.55 4.75 -22.90
C TYR A 25 7.23 5.14 -24.22
N ASP A 26 7.98 4.22 -24.81
CA ASP A 26 8.50 4.37 -26.17
C ASP A 26 7.49 3.90 -27.24
N ASP A 27 7.87 4.03 -28.51
CA ASP A 27 7.04 3.66 -29.67
C ASP A 27 6.69 2.16 -29.73
N THR A 28 7.41 1.32 -28.99
CA THR A 28 7.13 -0.13 -28.88
C THR A 28 6.17 -0.46 -27.73
N GLY A 29 5.86 0.52 -26.89
CA GLY A 29 5.06 0.35 -25.67
C GLY A 29 5.87 -0.15 -24.46
N LYS A 30 7.21 -0.14 -24.52
CA LYS A 30 8.08 -0.39 -23.36
C LYS A 30 8.03 0.82 -22.44
N CYS A 31 7.89 0.59 -21.13
CA CYS A 31 8.03 1.64 -20.13
C CYS A 31 9.51 1.98 -19.95
N THR A 32 9.84 3.26 -20.11
CA THR A 32 11.23 3.75 -20.11
C THR A 32 11.50 4.77 -19.01
N GLY A 33 10.48 5.15 -18.23
CA GLY A 33 10.68 6.12 -17.17
C GLY A 33 9.38 6.63 -16.54
N VAL A 34 9.52 7.71 -15.81
CA VAL A 34 8.45 8.40 -15.09
C VAL A 34 8.54 9.91 -15.29
N ARG A 35 7.40 10.59 -15.28
CA ARG A 35 7.29 12.04 -15.18
C ARG A 35 6.61 12.43 -13.87
N CYS A 36 7.21 13.37 -13.15
CA CYS A 36 6.76 13.85 -11.85
C CYS A 36 5.89 15.11 -11.95
N ALA A 37 5.30 15.52 -10.83
CA ALA A 37 4.34 16.62 -10.75
C ALA A 37 4.95 17.98 -11.09
N ASP A 38 6.25 18.15 -10.91
CA ASP A 38 7.00 19.34 -11.35
C ASP A 38 7.41 19.31 -12.83
N GLY A 39 7.06 18.23 -13.55
CA GLY A 39 7.44 18.01 -14.94
C GLY A 39 8.79 17.34 -15.15
N ALA A 40 9.56 17.07 -14.08
CA ALA A 40 10.83 16.36 -14.19
C ALA A 40 10.61 14.93 -14.71
N GLU A 41 11.51 14.49 -15.59
CA GLU A 41 11.51 13.15 -16.14
C GLU A 41 12.73 12.37 -15.66
N THR A 42 12.51 11.10 -15.30
CA THR A 42 13.58 10.17 -14.94
C THR A 42 13.42 8.91 -15.77
N PHE A 43 14.49 8.50 -16.45
CA PHE A 43 14.52 7.33 -17.32
C PHE A 43 15.25 6.16 -16.66
N ALA A 44 14.77 4.95 -16.92
CA ALA A 44 15.34 3.72 -16.38
C ALA A 44 15.02 2.52 -17.31
N ASP A 45 15.86 1.49 -17.27
CA ASP A 45 15.59 0.23 -17.98
C ASP A 45 14.43 -0.55 -17.37
N ILE A 46 14.24 -0.40 -16.05
CA ILE A 46 13.20 -1.03 -15.25
C ILE A 46 12.54 0.03 -14.38
N VAL A 47 11.21 0.07 -14.41
CA VAL A 47 10.37 0.89 -13.54
C VAL A 47 9.56 -0.05 -12.64
N LEU A 48 9.81 -0.02 -11.34
CA LEU A 48 9.05 -0.75 -10.34
C LEU A 48 8.03 0.17 -9.67
N VAL A 49 6.73 -0.13 -9.80
CA VAL A 49 5.66 0.60 -9.13
C VAL A 49 5.30 -0.09 -7.82
N ALA A 50 5.69 0.53 -6.71
CA ALA A 50 5.38 0.11 -5.35
C ALA A 50 4.58 1.19 -4.59
N ALA A 51 3.56 1.76 -5.25
CA ALA A 51 2.82 2.95 -4.78
C ALA A 51 1.59 2.62 -3.91
N GLY A 52 1.44 1.37 -3.45
CA GLY A 52 0.30 0.96 -2.62
C GLY A 52 -1.05 1.30 -3.24
N ALA A 53 -1.94 1.90 -2.45
CA ALA A 53 -3.26 2.37 -2.89
C ALA A 53 -3.24 3.38 -4.05
N ALA A 54 -2.15 4.15 -4.20
CA ALA A 54 -2.02 5.15 -5.26
C ALA A 54 -1.68 4.54 -6.63
N THR A 55 -1.41 3.24 -6.73
CA THR A 55 -1.04 2.56 -7.99
C THR A 55 -2.09 2.76 -9.09
N ALA A 56 -3.38 2.77 -8.74
CA ALA A 56 -4.48 3.00 -9.67
C ALA A 56 -4.50 4.42 -10.28
N GLY A 57 -3.80 5.37 -9.66
CA GLY A 57 -3.62 6.72 -10.22
C GLY A 57 -2.58 6.79 -11.34
N LEU A 58 -1.76 5.75 -11.52
CA LEU A 58 -0.68 5.70 -12.51
C LEU A 58 -1.03 4.85 -13.74
N MET A 59 -1.88 3.83 -13.56
CA MET A 59 -2.31 2.94 -14.64
C MET A 59 -3.65 2.29 -14.30
N ASP A 60 -4.31 1.73 -15.32
CA ASP A 60 -5.56 1.01 -15.13
C ASP A 60 -5.35 -0.27 -14.31
N MET A 61 -5.90 -0.29 -13.10
CA MET A 61 -5.85 -1.41 -12.16
C MET A 61 -7.21 -2.12 -12.04
N THR A 62 -8.11 -1.93 -13.01
CA THR A 62 -9.44 -2.56 -13.00
C THR A 62 -9.32 -4.08 -12.90
N GLY A 63 -9.99 -4.65 -11.89
CA GLY A 63 -9.92 -6.08 -11.59
C GLY A 63 -8.57 -6.55 -11.02
N GLN A 64 -7.60 -5.66 -10.76
CA GLN A 64 -6.32 -6.00 -10.14
C GLN A 64 -6.18 -5.48 -8.72
N LEU A 65 -6.57 -4.22 -8.50
CA LEU A 65 -6.43 -3.56 -7.20
C LEU A 65 -7.61 -2.64 -6.94
N VAL A 66 -8.15 -2.72 -5.73
CA VAL A 66 -9.16 -1.79 -5.22
C VAL A 66 -8.59 -1.07 -4.01
N ALA A 67 -8.45 0.25 -4.08
CA ALA A 67 -8.00 1.06 -2.96
C ALA A 67 -9.08 1.12 -1.87
N LYS A 68 -8.69 0.84 -0.62
CA LYS A 68 -9.60 0.83 0.53
C LYS A 68 -8.95 1.52 1.72
N GLY A 69 -9.77 2.24 2.48
CA GLY A 69 -9.38 2.96 3.68
C GLY A 69 -9.77 2.20 4.95
N HIS A 70 -8.85 2.12 5.91
CA HIS A 70 -9.10 1.59 7.24
C HIS A 70 -8.89 2.70 8.28
N THR A 71 -9.86 2.87 9.17
CA THR A 71 -9.79 3.89 10.22
C THR A 71 -8.99 3.39 11.41
N VAL A 72 -8.07 4.23 11.88
CA VAL A 72 -7.34 4.03 13.13
C VAL A 72 -7.59 5.25 14.02
N GLY A 73 -7.99 4.99 15.25
CA GLY A 73 -8.18 6.01 16.28
C GLY A 73 -7.20 5.81 17.42
N HIS A 74 -6.74 6.91 18.00
CA HIS A 74 -5.85 6.88 19.15
C HIS A 74 -6.49 7.59 20.35
N ILE A 75 -6.36 6.98 21.53
CA ILE A 75 -6.78 7.54 22.81
C ILE A 75 -5.54 7.70 23.68
N GLN A 76 -5.38 8.88 24.29
CA GLN A 76 -4.27 9.14 25.18
C GLN A 76 -4.54 8.50 26.54
N LEU A 77 -3.66 7.58 26.94
CA LEU A 77 -3.65 7.03 28.29
C LEU A 77 -2.89 7.97 29.24
N THR A 78 -3.33 8.02 30.50
CA THR A 78 -2.56 8.65 31.57
C THR A 78 -1.34 7.80 31.95
N PRO A 79 -0.28 8.37 32.55
CA PRO A 79 0.88 7.60 32.98
C PRO A 79 0.54 6.41 33.90
N SER A 80 -0.41 6.57 34.83
CA SER A 80 -0.87 5.49 35.70
C SER A 80 -1.59 4.37 34.94
N GLU A 81 -2.29 4.69 33.85
CA GLU A 81 -2.92 3.69 32.99
C GLU A 81 -1.88 2.91 32.20
N VAL A 82 -0.82 3.56 31.70
CA VAL A 82 0.31 2.91 31.03
C VAL A 82 1.07 1.99 31.97
N GLU A 83 1.33 2.41 33.21
CA GLU A 83 1.99 1.55 34.20
C GLU A 83 1.17 0.28 34.46
N LYS A 84 -0.16 0.42 34.54
CA LYS A 84 -1.07 -0.71 34.72
C LYS A 84 -1.10 -1.66 33.54
N THR A 85 -0.74 -1.25 32.31
CA THR A 85 -0.68 -2.16 31.16
C THR A 85 0.56 -3.07 31.18
N GLY A 86 1.56 -2.77 32.02
CA GLY A 86 2.66 -3.69 32.36
C GLY A 86 3.52 -4.12 31.17
N GLY A 87 3.59 -3.30 30.11
CA GLY A 87 4.38 -3.58 28.92
C GLY A 87 3.89 -4.74 28.04
N ARG A 88 2.69 -5.30 28.30
CA ARG A 88 2.08 -6.35 27.47
C ARG A 88 1.19 -5.76 26.37
N THR A 89 0.93 -6.54 25.33
CA THR A 89 0.28 -6.09 24.10
C THR A 89 -1.15 -5.59 24.36
N PRO A 90 -1.64 -4.58 23.61
CA PRO A 90 -2.95 -3.95 23.82
C PRO A 90 -4.15 -4.92 23.83
N THR A 91 -4.06 -6.04 23.11
CA THR A 91 -5.14 -7.01 22.93
C THR A 91 -5.48 -7.80 24.19
N GLU A 92 -4.53 -8.06 25.08
CA GLU A 92 -4.78 -8.86 26.29
C GLU A 92 -5.61 -8.12 27.35
N ARG A 93 -5.66 -6.79 27.28
CA ARG A 93 -6.28 -5.94 28.31
C ARG A 93 -7.36 -5.00 27.79
N LEU A 94 -7.63 -4.99 26.49
CA LEU A 94 -8.68 -4.14 25.92
C LEU A 94 -10.02 -4.37 26.64
N HIS A 95 -10.39 -5.61 27.00
CA HIS A 95 -11.63 -5.86 27.77
C HIS A 95 -11.65 -5.22 29.17
N GLN A 96 -10.50 -4.98 29.80
CA GLN A 96 -10.43 -4.35 31.14
C GLN A 96 -10.52 -2.82 31.08
N PHE A 97 -10.09 -2.21 29.98
CA PHE A 97 -10.02 -0.76 29.82
C PHE A 97 -11.07 -0.20 28.84
N ALA A 98 -11.51 -0.97 27.85
CA ALA A 98 -12.37 -0.52 26.75
C ALA A 98 -13.68 0.12 27.22
N PRO A 99 -14.40 -0.37 28.25
CA PRO A 99 -15.61 0.32 28.70
C PRO A 99 -15.33 1.72 29.23
N LYS A 100 -14.22 1.92 29.95
CA LYS A 100 -13.82 3.22 30.51
C LYS A 100 -13.18 4.15 29.48
N LEU A 101 -12.71 3.59 28.37
CA LEU A 101 -12.13 4.34 27.25
C LEU A 101 -13.16 4.69 26.18
N ALA A 102 -14.31 4.01 26.15
CA ALA A 102 -15.34 4.20 25.13
C ALA A 102 -15.85 5.65 25.01
N ASP A 103 -15.95 6.34 26.16
CA ASP A 103 -16.42 7.73 26.21
C ASP A 103 -15.27 8.77 26.18
N ARG A 104 -14.01 8.35 26.03
CA ARG A 104 -12.89 9.30 25.95
C ARG A 104 -12.82 9.97 24.59
N ALA A 105 -12.40 11.23 24.60
CA ALA A 105 -12.08 11.94 23.39
C ALA A 105 -10.92 11.27 22.65
N TRP A 106 -11.11 11.04 21.35
CA TRP A 106 -10.04 10.70 20.43
C TRP A 106 -9.10 11.90 20.31
N PHE A 107 -7.79 11.69 20.49
CA PHE A 107 -6.83 12.77 20.22
C PHE A 107 -6.47 12.84 18.74
N GLU A 108 -6.65 11.73 18.03
CA GLU A 108 -6.37 11.60 16.62
C GLU A 108 -7.19 10.46 16.01
N ILE A 109 -7.70 10.70 14.81
CA ILE A 109 -8.31 9.70 13.93
C ILE A 109 -7.66 9.87 12.55
N ARG A 110 -7.23 8.77 11.94
CA ARG A 110 -6.68 8.76 10.58
C ARG A 110 -7.25 7.61 9.78
N ILE A 111 -7.25 7.80 8.46
CA ILE A 111 -7.49 6.72 7.50
C ILE A 111 -6.14 6.25 6.97
N GLY A 112 -5.84 4.96 7.15
CA GLY A 112 -4.76 4.28 6.47
C GLY A 112 -5.27 3.64 5.18
N TRP A 113 -4.59 3.92 4.06
CA TRP A 113 -4.97 3.39 2.75
C TRP A 113 -4.14 2.16 2.40
N ASP A 114 -4.79 1.15 1.84
CA ASP A 114 -4.14 0.00 1.20
C ASP A 114 -4.90 -0.36 -0.09
N ALA A 115 -4.35 -1.29 -0.86
CA ALA A 115 -5.00 -1.86 -2.04
C ALA A 115 -5.21 -3.36 -1.85
N ASP A 116 -6.45 -3.79 -2.01
CA ASP A 116 -6.82 -5.20 -2.05
C ASP A 116 -6.66 -5.74 -3.47
N ALA A 117 -5.98 -6.87 -3.61
CA ALA A 117 -6.02 -7.67 -4.82
C ALA A 117 -7.21 -8.65 -4.77
N PRO A 118 -7.69 -9.17 -5.92
CA PRO A 118 -8.89 -10.01 -6.00
C PRO A 118 -8.91 -11.20 -5.04
N GLU A 119 -7.79 -11.91 -4.90
CA GLU A 119 -7.65 -13.07 -3.99
C GLU A 119 -6.84 -12.71 -2.73
N PHE A 120 -6.64 -11.41 -2.48
CA PHE A 120 -5.86 -10.86 -1.38
C PHE A 120 -4.39 -11.36 -1.31
N HIS A 121 -3.87 -11.85 -2.43
CA HIS A 121 -2.44 -12.08 -2.63
C HIS A 121 -1.73 -10.77 -2.98
N PHE A 122 -0.40 -10.73 -2.89
CA PHE A 122 0.34 -9.62 -3.46
C PHE A 122 0.21 -9.61 -4.99
N LEU A 123 0.36 -8.43 -5.58
CA LEU A 123 0.61 -8.25 -7.01
C LEU A 123 2.09 -7.89 -7.18
N ILE A 124 2.92 -8.92 -7.37
CA ILE A 124 4.36 -8.79 -7.59
C ILE A 124 4.68 -9.52 -8.89
N SER A 125 4.70 -8.76 -9.99
CA SER A 125 4.91 -9.32 -11.32
C SER A 125 5.33 -8.26 -12.34
N PRO A 126 5.91 -8.68 -13.47
CA PRO A 126 5.98 -7.85 -14.66
C PRO A 126 4.59 -7.47 -15.16
N HIS A 127 4.48 -6.29 -15.78
CA HIS A 127 3.28 -5.90 -16.49
C HIS A 127 3.16 -6.69 -17.81
N PRO A 128 1.99 -7.28 -18.15
CA PRO A 128 1.87 -8.22 -19.26
C PRO A 128 2.03 -7.59 -20.65
N LYS A 129 1.81 -6.28 -20.77
CA LYS A 129 1.84 -5.56 -22.07
C LYS A 129 3.01 -4.58 -22.22
N HIS A 130 3.65 -4.19 -21.12
CA HIS A 130 4.61 -3.10 -21.12
C HIS A 130 5.93 -3.63 -20.58
N ALA A 131 6.85 -3.96 -21.48
CA ALA A 131 8.20 -4.33 -21.10
C ALA A 131 8.85 -3.22 -20.24
N GLY A 132 9.72 -3.59 -19.31
CA GLY A 132 10.35 -2.64 -18.39
C GLY A 132 9.46 -2.19 -17.22
N LEU A 133 8.13 -2.39 -17.26
CA LEU A 133 7.23 -2.07 -16.15
C LEU A 133 7.01 -3.26 -15.23
N GLN A 134 7.23 -3.06 -13.95
CA GLN A 134 7.13 -4.07 -12.88
C GLN A 134 6.24 -3.54 -11.77
N LEU A 135 5.53 -4.42 -11.08
CA LEU A 135 4.65 -4.04 -9.98
C LEU A 135 5.05 -4.74 -8.68
N ALA A 136 4.88 -4.04 -7.57
CA ALA A 136 4.93 -4.58 -6.22
C ALA A 136 3.87 -3.89 -5.35
N ALA A 137 2.64 -4.39 -5.42
CA ALA A 137 1.47 -3.80 -4.77
C ALA A 137 0.54 -4.90 -4.20
N GLY A 138 -0.69 -4.55 -3.83
CA GLY A 138 -1.67 -5.51 -3.32
C GLY A 138 -1.43 -5.95 -1.87
N GLY A 139 -1.07 -5.01 -0.99
CA GLY A 139 -0.81 -5.28 0.43
C GLY A 139 -1.97 -5.97 1.13
N SER A 140 -3.20 -5.77 0.66
CA SER A 140 -4.42 -6.43 1.08
C SER A 140 -4.61 -6.44 2.62
N ALA A 141 -4.32 -5.29 3.24
CA ALA A 141 -4.31 -5.00 4.68
C ALA A 141 -3.36 -5.88 5.53
N ARG A 142 -2.40 -6.56 4.89
CA ARG A 142 -1.53 -7.56 5.53
C ARG A 142 -0.05 -7.41 5.18
N GLY A 143 0.28 -6.52 4.24
CA GLY A 143 1.63 -6.34 3.72
C GLY A 143 2.67 -5.92 4.77
N PHE A 144 2.29 -5.14 5.78
CA PHE A 144 3.23 -4.56 6.74
C PHE A 144 4.09 -5.59 7.49
N LYS A 145 3.53 -6.77 7.83
CA LYS A 145 4.30 -7.82 8.53
C LYS A 145 5.41 -8.44 7.69
N PHE A 146 5.35 -8.27 6.36
CA PHE A 146 6.32 -8.78 5.40
C PHE A 146 7.43 -7.76 5.08
N MET A 147 7.38 -6.56 5.66
CA MET A 147 8.39 -5.51 5.45
C MET A 147 9.86 -5.99 5.58
N PRO A 148 10.22 -6.95 6.46
CA PRO A 148 11.61 -7.42 6.56
C PRO A 148 12.03 -8.49 5.54
N VAL A 149 11.12 -8.96 4.68
CA VAL A 149 11.38 -10.09 3.77
C VAL A 149 10.85 -9.89 2.35
N ILE A 150 9.90 -8.96 2.15
CA ILE A 150 9.20 -8.78 0.87
C ILE A 150 10.14 -8.34 -0.25
N GLU A 151 11.20 -7.61 0.09
CA GLU A 151 12.22 -7.13 -0.82
C GLU A 151 12.96 -8.27 -1.52
N SER A 152 13.20 -9.38 -0.83
CA SER A 152 13.85 -10.56 -1.41
C SER A 152 12.98 -11.18 -2.50
N TYR A 153 11.66 -11.24 -2.29
CA TYR A 153 10.75 -11.74 -3.32
C TYR A 153 10.62 -10.80 -4.51
N ILE A 154 10.66 -9.48 -4.28
CA ILE A 154 10.67 -8.49 -5.35
C ILE A 154 11.96 -8.63 -6.16
N ALA A 155 13.12 -8.76 -5.52
CA ALA A 155 14.39 -9.00 -6.18
C ALA A 155 14.37 -10.32 -6.99
N ASP A 156 13.88 -11.40 -6.40
CA ASP A 156 13.72 -12.69 -7.09
C ASP A 156 12.78 -12.57 -8.30
N MET A 157 11.71 -11.78 -8.23
CA MET A 157 10.83 -11.52 -9.38
C MET A 157 11.60 -10.77 -10.49
N LEU A 158 12.32 -9.70 -10.14
CA LEU A 158 13.10 -8.90 -11.09
C LEU A 158 14.20 -9.72 -11.77
N GLU A 159 14.80 -10.67 -11.04
CA GLU A 159 15.86 -11.55 -11.54
C GLU A 159 15.33 -12.85 -12.18
N SER A 160 14.00 -13.00 -12.29
CA SER A 160 13.35 -14.22 -12.82
C SER A 160 13.70 -15.50 -12.04
N LYS A 161 13.90 -15.37 -10.73
CA LYS A 161 14.21 -16.45 -9.76
C LYS A 161 13.06 -16.77 -8.81
N LEU A 162 11.99 -15.97 -8.81
CA LEU A 162 10.83 -16.19 -7.94
C LEU A 162 10.25 -17.59 -8.16
N ASP A 163 9.94 -18.29 -7.07
CA ASP A 163 9.45 -19.65 -7.18
C ASP A 163 8.15 -19.70 -8.02
N PRO A 164 7.98 -20.71 -8.91
CA PRO A 164 6.85 -20.72 -9.83
C PRO A 164 5.47 -20.79 -9.17
N VAL A 165 5.37 -21.30 -7.95
CA VAL A 165 4.09 -21.40 -7.23
C VAL A 165 3.68 -20.02 -6.75
N THR A 166 4.59 -19.27 -6.14
CA THR A 166 4.37 -17.89 -5.69
C THR A 166 4.17 -16.96 -6.86
N ALA A 167 5.01 -17.06 -7.91
CA ALA A 167 4.85 -16.26 -9.13
C ALA A 167 3.45 -16.40 -9.74
N ARG A 168 2.90 -17.63 -9.82
CA ARG A 168 1.52 -17.86 -10.29
C ARG A 168 0.45 -17.24 -9.39
N LYS A 169 0.69 -17.16 -8.08
CA LYS A 169 -0.26 -16.52 -7.15
C LYS A 169 -0.23 -15.01 -7.27
N TRP A 170 0.94 -14.42 -7.56
CA TRP A 170 1.16 -12.97 -7.51
C TRP A 170 1.17 -12.28 -8.86
N ILE A 171 0.94 -13.04 -9.94
CA ILE A 171 0.88 -12.53 -11.31
C ILE A 171 -0.33 -11.62 -11.53
N TRP A 172 -0.15 -10.61 -12.39
CA TRP A 172 -1.26 -9.86 -12.99
C TRP A 172 -2.28 -10.79 -13.69
N ARG A 173 -3.57 -10.58 -13.44
CA ARG A 173 -4.67 -11.38 -14.00
C ARG A 173 -5.78 -10.53 -14.60
N LEU A 174 -5.69 -10.23 -15.90
CA LEU A 174 -6.73 -9.47 -16.61
C LEU A 174 -8.13 -10.06 -16.36
N GLY A 175 -9.05 -9.22 -15.88
CA GLY A 175 -10.45 -9.60 -15.66
C GLY A 175 -10.68 -10.49 -14.43
N ALA A 176 -9.77 -10.51 -13.45
CA ALA A 176 -10.02 -11.20 -12.20
C ALA A 176 -11.20 -10.57 -11.44
N GLU A 177 -12.06 -11.42 -10.89
CA GLU A 177 -13.19 -11.02 -10.07
C GLU A 177 -12.76 -10.93 -8.61
N GLU A 178 -13.19 -9.87 -7.92
CA GLU A 178 -12.90 -9.68 -6.50
C GLU A 178 -13.54 -10.81 -5.68
N ALA A 179 -12.75 -11.45 -4.82
CA ALA A 179 -13.29 -12.40 -3.86
C ALA A 179 -14.26 -11.70 -2.89
N PRO A 180 -15.22 -12.43 -2.30
CA PRO A 180 -16.15 -11.85 -1.34
C PRO A 180 -15.42 -11.10 -0.22
N ASN A 181 -15.95 -9.92 0.16
CA ASN A 181 -15.40 -9.13 1.25
C ASN A 181 -15.27 -10.00 2.51
N PRO A 182 -14.04 -10.21 3.04
CA PRO A 182 -13.82 -11.07 4.20
C PRO A 182 -14.18 -10.37 5.52
N HIS A 183 -14.47 -9.07 5.48
CA HIS A 183 -14.80 -8.27 6.66
C HIS A 183 -16.27 -8.35 7.03
N LEU A 184 -16.55 -8.32 8.34
CA LEU A 184 -17.91 -8.37 8.90
C LEU A 184 -18.76 -7.15 8.52
N MET A 185 -18.11 -6.00 8.35
CA MET A 185 -18.77 -4.74 8.00
C MET A 185 -18.80 -4.57 6.48
N PRO A 186 -19.89 -4.04 5.91
CA PRO A 186 -19.95 -3.71 4.50
C PRO A 186 -18.92 -2.62 4.17
N LEU A 187 -18.40 -2.65 2.94
CA LEU A 187 -17.62 -1.55 2.41
C LEU A 187 -18.53 -0.34 2.22
N LEU A 188 -18.07 0.81 2.68
CA LEU A 188 -18.76 2.09 2.53
C LEU A 188 -17.93 2.97 1.61
N ASP A 189 -18.58 3.61 0.65
CA ASP A 189 -17.94 4.64 -0.15
C ASP A 189 -17.86 5.93 0.69
N LEU A 190 -16.68 6.55 0.77
CA LEU A 190 -16.49 7.77 1.57
C LEU A 190 -17.43 8.91 1.15
N ASN A 191 -17.82 9.00 -0.12
CA ASN A 191 -18.76 10.00 -0.61
C ASN A 191 -20.17 9.83 -0.02
N THR A 192 -20.49 8.65 0.50
CA THR A 192 -21.77 8.37 1.17
C THR A 192 -21.76 8.73 2.66
N LEU A 193 -20.61 9.12 3.22
CA LEU A 193 -20.46 9.45 4.62
C LEU A 193 -20.57 10.97 4.83
N PRO A 194 -21.65 11.47 5.46
CA PRO A 194 -21.95 12.91 5.55
C PRO A 194 -20.93 13.72 6.36
N GLU A 195 -20.12 13.06 7.20
CA GLU A 195 -19.13 13.71 8.06
C GLU A 195 -17.73 13.79 7.45
N VAL A 196 -17.41 12.95 6.46
CA VAL A 196 -16.09 12.92 5.79
C VAL A 196 -16.01 13.98 4.69
N ALA A 197 -17.13 14.26 4.02
CA ALA A 197 -17.23 15.25 2.93
C ALA A 197 -16.90 16.71 3.34
N LYS A 198 -16.72 16.99 4.64
CA LYS A 198 -16.44 18.34 5.17
C LYS A 198 -14.95 18.62 5.44
N VAL A 199 -14.06 17.64 5.27
CA VAL A 199 -12.63 17.78 5.63
C VAL A 199 -11.74 18.11 4.42
N GLU A 200 -12.26 18.00 3.19
CA GLU A 200 -11.50 18.24 1.95
C GLU A 200 -11.84 19.57 1.24
N SER A 201 -12.46 20.55 1.92
CA SER A 201 -12.74 21.89 1.37
C SER A 201 -11.79 22.97 1.89
#